data_AF-A0A183F1B9-F1
#
_entry.id   AF-A0A183F1B9-F1
#
_cell.length_a   1.000
_cell.length_b   1.000
_cell.length_c   1.000
_cell.angle_alpha   90.00
_cell.angle_beta   90.00
_cell.angle_gamma   90.00
#
_symmetry.space_group_name_H-M   'P 1'
#
loop_
_entity.id
_entity.type
_entity.pdbx_description
1 polymer ?
#
loop_
_entity_poly.entity_id
_entity_poly.type
_entity_poly.pdbx_seq_one_letter_code
_entity_poly.pdbx_strand_id
1 'polypeptide(L)'
;MNPGVEVLTLDRESFTKLIGDLEALNRDYGDSQRRATVVVPEPPSPKKTALEKEFAGLQLRNLKRIATLGVGGFGRVELVVLFFFLTGMRMF
;
A
#
# COMPACT_ATOMS: atom_id res chain seq x y z
N MET A 1 -26.42 25.22 -7.88
CA MET A 1 -26.88 23.83 -7.74
C MET A 1 -25.88 23.13 -6.82
N ASN A 2 -26.31 22.66 -5.64
CA ASN A 2 -25.44 21.93 -4.74
C ASN A 2 -25.16 20.55 -5.35
N PRO A 3 -23.90 20.08 -5.42
CA PRO A 3 -23.63 18.74 -5.94
C PRO A 3 -24.27 17.74 -4.99
N GLY A 4 -25.23 16.96 -5.51
CA GLY A 4 -25.88 15.89 -4.77
C GLY A 4 -24.87 14.82 -4.35
N VAL A 5 -25.21 14.07 -3.30
CA VAL A 5 -24.39 12.95 -2.83
C VAL A 5 -24.72 11.72 -3.67
N GLU A 6 -23.71 11.13 -4.30
CA GLU A 6 -23.80 9.85 -4.98
C GLU A 6 -23.35 8.72 -4.05
N VAL A 7 -24.15 7.66 -3.97
CA VAL A 7 -23.85 6.48 -3.15
C VAL A 7 -23.89 5.25 -4.05
N LEU A 8 -22.83 4.45 -3.98
CA LEU A 8 -22.78 3.13 -4.62
C LEU A 8 -23.38 2.11 -3.65
N THR A 9 -24.47 1.48 -4.05
CA THR A 9 -25.12 0.42 -3.29
C THR A 9 -24.98 -0.91 -4.01
N LEU A 10 -24.68 -1.97 -3.27
CA LEU A 10 -24.69 -3.33 -3.77
C LEU A 10 -25.76 -4.12 -3.03
N ASP A 11 -26.59 -4.85 -3.77
CA ASP A 11 -27.59 -5.70 -3.16
C ASP A 11 -26.96 -6.97 -2.56
N ARG A 12 -27.60 -7.47 -1.49
CA ARG A 12 -27.09 -8.60 -0.72
C ARG A 12 -27.00 -9.87 -1.57
N GLU A 13 -27.95 -10.10 -2.47
CA GLU A 13 -28.00 -11.34 -3.26
C GLU A 13 -26.90 -11.40 -4.33
N SER A 14 -26.64 -10.28 -5.01
CA SER A 14 -25.52 -10.13 -5.95
C SER A 14 -24.19 -10.27 -5.24
N PHE A 15 -24.03 -9.67 -4.05
CA PHE A 15 -22.83 -9.85 -3.25
C PHE A 15 -22.61 -11.33 -2.88
N THR A 16 -23.64 -12.02 -2.37
CA THR A 16 -23.54 -13.42 -1.96
C THR A 16 -23.21 -14.36 -3.13
N LYS A 17 -23.65 -14.04 -4.35
CA LYS A 17 -23.27 -14.80 -5.56
C LYS A 17 -21.81 -14.58 -5.99
N LEU A 18 -21.23 -13.44 -5.65
CA LEU A 18 -19.88 -13.03 -6.08
C LEU A 18 -18.78 -13.30 -5.06
N ILE A 19 -19.11 -13.36 -3.76
CA ILE A 19 -18.11 -13.45 -2.69
C ILE A 19 -17.33 -14.78 -2.69
N GLY A 20 -17.84 -15.81 -3.38
CA GLY A 20 -17.19 -17.12 -3.49
C GLY A 20 -17.25 -17.91 -2.18
N ASP A 21 -16.34 -18.87 -2.04
CA ASP A 21 -16.27 -19.74 -0.85
C ASP A 21 -15.63 -19.01 0.34
N LEU A 22 -16.41 -18.87 1.42
CA LEU A 22 -16.00 -18.18 2.64
C LEU A 22 -15.06 -19.03 3.52
N GLU A 23 -15.01 -20.35 3.34
CA GLU A 23 -14.06 -21.21 4.06
C GLU A 23 -12.61 -20.90 3.66
N ALA A 24 -12.38 -20.47 2.42
CA ALA A 24 -11.07 -20.03 1.96
C ALA A 24 -10.52 -18.83 2.78
N LEU A 25 -11.41 -17.97 3.29
CA LEU A 25 -11.05 -16.84 4.14
C LEU A 25 -10.73 -17.24 5.59
N ASN A 26 -11.20 -18.41 6.02
CA ASN A 26 -10.93 -18.96 7.35
C ASN A 26 -9.64 -19.80 7.40
N ARG A 27 -8.84 -19.79 6.33
CA ARG A 27 -7.54 -20.45 6.34
C ARG A 27 -6.60 -19.73 7.31
N ASP A 28 -6.04 -20.51 8.24
CA ASP A 28 -4.91 -20.06 9.04
C ASP A 28 -3.65 -20.03 8.15
N TYR A 29 -3.23 -18.83 7.74
CA TYR A 29 -1.99 -18.62 6.99
C TYR A 29 -0.73 -18.76 7.87
N GLY A 30 -0.88 -19.16 9.13
CA GLY A 30 0.21 -19.35 10.07
C GLY A 30 0.81 -18.04 10.57
N ASP A 31 0.09 -16.92 10.44
CA ASP A 31 0.53 -15.61 10.94
C ASP A 31 0.78 -15.63 12.45
N SER A 32 -0.03 -16.39 13.19
CA SER A 32 0.11 -16.64 14.63
C SER A 32 1.41 -17.38 14.97
N GLN A 33 1.81 -18.34 14.13
CA GLN A 33 3.05 -19.12 14.28
C GLN A 33 4.27 -18.33 13.81
N ARG A 34 4.16 -17.52 12.74
CA ARG A 34 5.21 -16.60 12.28
C ARG A 34 5.58 -15.57 13.34
N ARG A 35 4.62 -15.11 14.14
CA ARG A 35 4.89 -14.21 15.28
C ARG A 35 5.64 -14.90 16.43
N ALA A 36 5.48 -16.22 16.62
CA ALA A 36 6.10 -16.95 17.73
C ALA A 36 7.58 -17.30 17.48
N THR A 37 8.03 -17.38 16.23
CA THR A 37 9.44 -17.70 15.90
C THR A 37 10.34 -16.46 15.80
N VAL A 38 9.77 -15.24 15.73
CA VAL A 38 10.55 -13.99 15.80
C VAL A 38 10.61 -13.51 17.26
N VAL A 39 11.23 -14.31 18.12
CA VAL A 39 11.90 -13.78 19.34
C VAL A 39 13.39 -13.66 19.03
N VAL A 40 13.70 -13.11 17.85
CA VAL A 40 14.92 -12.32 17.73
C VAL A 40 14.58 -11.04 18.49
N PRO A 41 15.39 -10.56 19.44
CA PRO A 41 15.18 -9.23 19.99
C PRO A 41 15.13 -8.30 18.79
N GLU A 42 13.95 -7.79 18.47
CA GLU A 42 13.82 -6.88 17.34
C GLU A 42 14.81 -5.75 17.63
N PRO A 43 15.81 -5.50 16.76
CA PRO A 43 16.66 -4.34 16.93
C PRO A 43 15.71 -3.16 17.07
N PRO A 44 15.93 -2.27 18.07
CA PRO A 44 14.95 -1.27 18.48
C PRO A 44 14.39 -0.62 17.23
N SER A 45 13.11 -0.90 16.93
CA SER A 45 12.49 -0.46 15.69
C SER A 45 12.80 1.03 15.56
N PRO A 46 13.44 1.47 14.45
CA PRO A 46 13.92 2.82 14.34
C PRO A 46 12.77 3.75 14.71
N LYS A 47 12.99 4.56 15.74
CA LYS A 47 11.95 5.44 16.29
C LYS A 47 11.30 6.13 15.10
N LYS A 48 9.97 6.15 15.03
CA LYS A 48 9.19 6.72 13.90
C LYS A 48 9.75 8.06 13.40
N THR A 49 10.30 8.86 14.32
CA THR A 49 11.01 10.13 14.08
C THR A 49 12.29 10.05 13.23
N ALA A 50 13.01 8.94 13.22
CA ALA A 50 14.20 8.75 12.38
C ALA A 50 13.81 8.51 10.91
N LEU A 51 12.78 7.70 10.68
CA LEU A 51 12.25 7.43 9.33
C LEU A 51 11.57 8.68 8.74
N GLU A 52 10.82 9.43 9.56
CA GLU A 52 10.21 10.69 9.12
C GLU A 52 11.26 11.70 8.63
N LYS A 53 12.45 11.74 9.25
CA LYS A 53 13.55 12.62 8.82
C LYS A 53 14.15 12.22 7.48
N GLU A 54 14.29 10.91 7.23
CA GLU A 54 14.89 10.39 5.99
C GLU A 54 14.04 10.76 4.76
N PHE A 55 12.71 10.69 4.90
CA PHE A 55 11.78 10.96 3.80
C PHE A 55 11.18 12.36 3.81
N ALA A 56 11.56 13.23 4.75
CA ALA A 56 11.00 14.59 4.88
C ALA A 56 11.15 15.45 3.60
N GLY A 57 12.22 15.23 2.83
CA GLY A 57 12.49 15.95 1.58
C GLY A 57 11.91 15.30 0.33
N LEU A 58 11.26 14.14 0.45
CA LEU A 58 10.77 13.38 -0.70
C LEU A 58 9.47 14.01 -1.24
N GLN A 59 9.44 14.33 -2.53
CA GLN A 59 8.26 14.86 -3.20
C GLN A 59 7.80 13.92 -4.31
N LEU A 60 6.52 13.99 -4.68
CA LEU A 60 5.94 13.10 -5.72
C LEU A 60 6.67 13.19 -7.06
N ARG A 61 7.23 14.36 -7.40
CA ARG A 61 8.05 14.55 -8.62
C ARG A 61 9.36 13.76 -8.62
N ASN A 62 9.81 13.31 -7.45
CA ASN A 62 10.98 12.45 -7.30
C ASN A 62 10.63 10.97 -7.48
N LEU A 63 9.37 10.62 -7.72
CA LEU A 63 8.92 9.24 -7.90
C LEU A 63 8.63 8.97 -9.38
N LYS A 64 9.31 7.97 -9.95
CA LYS A 64 9.02 7.43 -11.29
C LYS A 64 8.26 6.13 -11.15
N ARG A 65 7.09 6.05 -11.78
CA ARG A 65 6.26 4.84 -11.85
C ARG A 65 6.92 3.77 -12.73
N ILE A 66 6.95 2.54 -12.24
CA ILE A 66 7.44 1.36 -12.96
C ILE A 66 6.27 0.53 -13.46
N ALA A 67 5.39 0.10 -12.56
CA ALA A 67 4.30 -0.80 -12.86
C ALA A 67 3.17 -0.66 -11.84
N THR A 68 1.94 -0.97 -12.25
CA THR A 68 0.80 -1.04 -11.34
C THR A 68 0.73 -2.42 -10.73
N LEU A 69 0.77 -2.49 -9.40
CA LEU A 69 0.70 -3.76 -8.65
C LEU A 69 -0.74 -4.18 -8.36
N GLY A 70 -1.66 -3.22 -8.30
CA GLY A 70 -3.06 -3.51 -8.02
C GLY A 70 -3.98 -2.32 -8.22
N VAL A 71 -5.24 -2.61 -8.54
CA VAL A 71 -6.32 -1.64 -8.72
C VAL A 71 -7.56 -2.16 -8.00
N GLY A 72 -8.22 -1.31 -7.22
CA GLY A 72 -9.46 -1.63 -6.51
C GLY A 72 -10.34 -0.41 -6.27
N GLY A 73 -11.47 -0.59 -5.59
CA GLY A 73 -12.45 0.48 -5.35
C GLY A 73 -11.92 1.68 -4.55
N PHE A 74 -10.79 1.52 -3.84
CA PHE A 74 -10.14 2.56 -3.05
C PHE A 74 -8.98 3.25 -3.77
N GLY A 75 -8.61 2.81 -4.99
CA GLY A 75 -7.54 3.42 -5.77
C GLY A 75 -6.58 2.43 -6.41
N ARG A 76 -5.36 2.90 -6.67
CA ARG A 76 -4.32 2.16 -7.39
C ARG A 76 -3.02 2.14 -6.60
N VAL A 77 -2.35 0.99 -6.64
CA VAL A 77 -1.02 0.80 -6.04
C VAL A 77 0.00 0.74 -7.15
N GLU A 78 0.94 1.68 -7.13
CA GLU A 78 1.97 1.83 -8.14
C GLU A 78 3.33 1.50 -7.52
N LEU A 79 4.09 0.62 -8.15
CA LEU A 79 5.51 0.44 -7.87
C LEU A 79 6.27 1.64 -8.42
N VAL A 80 7.01 2.32 -7.56
CA VAL A 80 7.78 3.52 -7.89
C VAL A 80 9.26 3.37 -7.52
N VAL A 81 10.12 4.06 -8.24
CA VAL A 81 11.54 4.26 -7.88
C VAL A 81 11.84 5.73 -7.72
N LEU A 82 12.81 6.02 -6.85
CA LEU A 82 13.35 7.37 -6.71
C LEU A 82 14.08 7.77 -7.98
N PHE A 83 13.59 8.83 -8.62
CA PHE A 83 14.22 9.47 -9.76
C PHE A 83 14.65 10.88 -9.35
N PHE A 84 15.94 11.03 -9.11
CA PHE A 84 16.55 12.34 -8.89
C PHE A 84 17.00 12.89 -10.24
N PHE A 85 16.26 13.85 -10.78
CA PHE A 85 16.83 14.76 -11.79
C PHE A 85 17.95 15.53 -11.07
N LEU A 86 19.21 15.16 -11.33
CA LEU A 86 20.36 16.03 -11.07
C LEU A 86 20.18 17.28 -11.92
N THR A 87 19.42 18.24 -11.39
CA THR A 87 19.31 19.59 -11.93
C THR A 87 20.61 20.28 -11.60
N GLY A 88 21.68 19.97 -12.35
CA GLY A 88 22.96 20.66 -12.17
C GLY A 88 24.25 19.97 -12.62
N MET A 89 24.24 18.74 -13.14
CA MET A 89 25.46 18.15 -13.69
C MET A 89 25.22 17.58 -15.09
N ARG A 90 25.63 18.35 -16.10
CA ARG A 90 26.05 17.81 -17.39
C ARG A 90 27.08 16.72 -17.08
N MET A 91 26.75 15.45 -17.29
CA MET A 91 27.77 14.47 -17.60
C MET A 91 28.13 14.62 -19.08
N PHE A 92 29.43 14.65 -19.33
CA PHE A 92 30.06 14.62 -20.65
C PHE A 92 29.64 13.40 -21.47
#